data_AF-A0A6V7NRH5-F1
#
_entry.id   AF-A0A6V7NRH5-F1
#
_cell.length_a   1.000
_cell.length_b   1.000
_cell.length_c   1.000
_cell.angle_alpha   90.00
_cell.angle_beta   90.00
_cell.angle_gamma   90.00
#
_symmetry.space_group_name_H-M   'P 1'
#
loop_
_entity.id
_entity.type
_entity.pdbx_description
1 polymer ?
#
loop_
_entity_poly.entity_id
_entity_poly.type
_entity_poly.pdbx_seq_one_letter_code
_entity_poly.pdbx_strand_id
1 'polypeptide(L)'
;MTSSLHPLLLQLLLLLPLSPLPSACAARFACGGGTCQSLLGYAPPNATTLAEVKSLFQLRSLRGSLLAPNSLPSPPPPPSPPPPRRLPPPPPPPLLLLPRRRRLLPPPPLHGHFHKHVKAGDTLDAIARGTFAGFVTSGEIAAANNLSDPNRVAVGQQLYVPLPCSCDAVGGEEVVHYAHAVAAGSSVARIAAEFGTTEETLMRLNGIKDPNGLQAGQILDVPLRACSSSISSTSVDRNLRVPNGSYILTANNCVLCSCSSSSWQLDCHPTQGISSSTCPAAMCGNMYLGNTSSSSPCERATCAYTGYTNKTSSFAILTNLTIQSLCNTSGAPPLSQPTSGAALRLGLQGVKLTELLICFHIALMCLAFLSRC
;
A
#
# COMPACT_ATOMS: atom_id res chain seq x y z
N MET A 1 -33.23 63.51 -36.24
CA MET A 1 -31.77 63.38 -36.42
C MET A 1 -31.19 62.89 -35.11
N THR A 2 -30.94 61.59 -35.04
CA THR A 2 -30.47 60.83 -33.88
C THR A 2 -28.97 61.04 -33.69
N SER A 3 -28.54 61.55 -32.55
CA SER A 3 -27.12 61.63 -32.18
C SER A 3 -26.78 60.51 -31.19
N SER A 4 -25.80 59.71 -31.60
CA SER A 4 -25.32 58.48 -30.98
C SER A 4 -24.32 58.78 -29.86
N LEU A 5 -24.66 58.43 -28.62
CA LEU A 5 -23.72 58.34 -27.51
C LEU A 5 -23.17 56.90 -27.41
N HIS A 6 -21.92 56.75 -27.88
CA HIS A 6 -20.86 55.88 -27.40
C HIS A 6 -21.21 54.56 -26.66
N PRO A 7 -20.86 53.39 -27.23
CA PRO A 7 -20.51 52.20 -26.48
C PRO A 7 -19.00 51.95 -26.61
N LEU A 8 -18.19 52.50 -25.70
CA LEU A 8 -16.75 52.20 -25.61
C LEU A 8 -16.37 51.66 -24.22
N LEU A 9 -17.33 51.03 -23.54
CA LEU A 9 -17.16 50.50 -22.19
C LEU A 9 -17.60 49.02 -22.07
N LEU A 10 -17.32 48.20 -23.10
CA LEU A 10 -17.64 46.78 -23.06
C LEU A 10 -16.64 45.89 -23.83
N GLN A 11 -15.33 46.15 -23.69
CA GLN A 11 -14.29 45.26 -24.23
C GLN A 11 -13.14 44.97 -23.26
N LEU A 12 -13.36 45.13 -21.95
CA LEU A 12 -12.33 44.84 -20.94
C LEU A 12 -12.83 43.85 -19.88
N LEU A 13 -13.26 42.66 -20.29
CA LEU A 13 -13.47 41.56 -19.36
C LEU A 13 -13.07 40.21 -19.99
N LEU A 14 -12.16 39.51 -19.28
CA LEU A 14 -11.70 38.13 -19.46
C LEU A 14 -10.58 37.83 -20.48
N LEU A 15 -9.40 38.39 -20.24
CA LEU A 15 -8.13 37.66 -20.42
C LEU A 15 -7.70 37.13 -19.04
N LEU A 16 -8.36 36.06 -18.57
CA LEU A 16 -7.82 35.24 -17.50
C LEU A 16 -6.64 34.44 -18.08
N PRO A 17 -5.43 34.49 -17.51
CA PRO A 17 -4.41 33.56 -17.91
C PRO A 17 -4.92 32.17 -17.56
N LEU A 18 -5.05 31.28 -18.57
CA LEU A 18 -5.10 29.85 -18.30
C LEU A 18 -3.79 29.54 -17.58
N SER A 19 -3.85 29.45 -16.25
CA SER A 19 -2.79 28.83 -15.47
C SER A 19 -2.64 27.41 -16.02
N PRO A 20 -1.46 27.01 -16.51
CA PRO A 20 -1.24 25.62 -16.86
C PRO A 20 -1.53 24.81 -15.61
N LEU A 21 -2.42 23.80 -15.71
CA LEU A 21 -2.58 22.82 -14.65
C LEU A 21 -1.17 22.34 -14.28
N PRO A 22 -0.81 22.31 -12.98
CA PRO A 22 0.50 21.83 -12.57
C PRO A 22 0.71 20.46 -13.22
N SER A 23 1.84 20.33 -13.94
CA SER A 23 2.30 19.03 -14.41
C SER A 23 2.45 18.16 -13.19
N ALA A 24 1.52 17.21 -13.01
CA ALA A 24 1.62 16.23 -11.96
C ALA A 24 2.95 15.51 -12.13
N CYS A 25 3.89 15.77 -11.22
CA CYS A 25 5.12 15.01 -11.16
C CYS A 25 4.75 13.55 -10.86
N ALA A 26 5.22 12.67 -11.75
CA ALA A 26 5.12 11.22 -11.65
C ALA A 26 5.50 10.73 -10.25
N ALA A 27 4.57 10.08 -9.54
CA ALA A 27 4.89 9.35 -8.33
C ALA A 27 5.51 8.01 -8.73
N ARG A 28 6.81 8.02 -9.02
CA ARG A 28 7.56 6.78 -9.23
C ARG A 28 7.81 6.15 -7.88
N PHE A 29 7.02 5.15 -7.54
CA PHE A 29 7.27 4.31 -6.38
C PHE A 29 8.56 3.54 -6.68
N ALA A 30 9.57 3.72 -5.85
CA ALA A 30 10.81 2.94 -5.99
C ALA A 30 10.47 1.46 -5.77
N CYS A 31 10.97 0.58 -6.65
CA CYS A 31 10.66 -0.84 -6.62
C CYS A 31 11.97 -1.63 -6.78
N GLY A 32 12.45 -2.25 -5.70
CA GLY A 32 13.67 -3.06 -5.65
C GLY A 32 13.54 -4.45 -6.29
N GLY A 33 12.38 -4.79 -6.84
CA GLY A 33 12.12 -6.06 -7.52
C GLY A 33 11.47 -7.12 -6.61
N GLY A 34 10.48 -7.84 -7.15
CA GLY A 34 9.72 -8.86 -6.41
C GLY A 34 8.23 -8.81 -6.74
N THR A 35 7.44 -9.68 -6.09
CA THR A 35 5.98 -9.67 -6.18
C THR A 35 5.38 -9.51 -4.79
N CYS A 36 4.78 -8.37 -4.49
CA CYS A 36 4.10 -8.09 -3.22
C CYS A 36 2.63 -7.73 -3.47
N GLN A 37 1.95 -7.32 -2.41
CA GLN A 37 0.63 -6.70 -2.45
C GLN A 37 0.81 -5.21 -2.18
N SER A 38 0.09 -4.38 -2.93
CA SER A 38 0.03 -2.93 -2.74
C SER A 38 -1.43 -2.48 -2.87
N LEU A 39 -1.74 -1.34 -2.28
CA LEU A 39 -3.07 -0.76 -2.27
C LEU A 39 -3.11 0.52 -3.11
N LEU A 40 -4.27 0.77 -3.72
CA LEU A 40 -4.56 1.98 -4.50
C LEU A 40 -5.81 2.66 -3.96
N GLY A 41 -5.72 3.93 -3.60
CA GLY A 41 -6.80 4.73 -3.01
C GLY A 41 -7.72 5.30 -4.07
N TYR A 42 -8.40 4.44 -4.81
CA TYR A 42 -9.12 4.85 -6.01
C TYR A 42 -10.47 5.51 -5.69
N ALA A 43 -10.52 6.84 -5.81
CA ALA A 43 -11.77 7.58 -5.91
C ALA A 43 -12.16 7.69 -7.39
N PRO A 44 -13.26 7.07 -7.84
CA PRO A 44 -13.69 7.18 -9.22
C PRO A 44 -14.10 8.64 -9.54
N PRO A 45 -13.62 9.24 -10.65
CA PRO A 45 -13.98 10.62 -11.01
C PRO A 45 -15.47 10.81 -11.31
N ASN A 46 -16.15 9.75 -11.75
CA ASN A 46 -17.57 9.73 -12.07
C ASN A 46 -18.31 8.69 -11.21
N ALA A 47 -19.62 8.87 -11.05
CA ALA A 47 -20.48 7.88 -10.39
C ALA A 47 -20.36 6.51 -11.08
N THR A 48 -20.07 5.47 -10.30
CA THR A 48 -19.78 4.11 -10.80
C THR A 48 -20.18 3.06 -9.78
N THR A 49 -20.22 1.80 -10.19
CA THR A 49 -20.49 0.64 -9.32
C THR A 49 -19.21 -0.14 -8.99
N LEU A 50 -19.23 -0.88 -7.89
CA LEU A 50 -18.13 -1.80 -7.55
C LEU A 50 -17.85 -2.85 -8.64
N ALA A 51 -18.86 -3.23 -9.43
CA ALA A 51 -18.72 -4.16 -10.55
C ALA A 51 -17.94 -3.53 -11.72
N GLU A 52 -18.19 -2.26 -12.01
CA GLU A 52 -17.45 -1.49 -13.01
C GLU A 52 -16.01 -1.26 -12.58
N VAL A 53 -15.76 -0.95 -11.30
CA VAL A 53 -14.39 -0.85 -10.75
C VAL A 53 -13.67 -2.21 -10.85
N LYS A 54 -14.34 -3.32 -10.48
CA LYS A 54 -13.80 -4.67 -10.67
C LYS A 54 -13.43 -4.94 -12.13
N SER A 55 -14.28 -4.53 -13.07
CA SER A 55 -14.05 -4.67 -14.51
C SER A 55 -12.88 -3.81 -15.01
N LEU A 56 -12.83 -2.54 -14.61
CA LEU A 56 -11.78 -1.59 -14.96
C LEU A 56 -10.40 -2.11 -14.56
N PHE A 57 -10.28 -2.59 -13.33
CA PHE A 57 -9.03 -3.15 -12.81
C PHE A 57 -8.87 -4.66 -13.07
N GLN A 58 -9.76 -5.26 -13.87
CA GLN A 58 -9.72 -6.69 -14.22
C GLN A 58 -9.52 -7.61 -13.01
N LEU A 59 -10.17 -7.27 -11.90
CA LEU A 59 -10.00 -7.97 -10.61
C LEU A 59 -10.69 -9.32 -10.66
N ARG A 60 -10.02 -10.37 -10.16
CA ARG A 60 -10.57 -11.74 -10.16
C ARG A 60 -11.75 -11.89 -9.20
N SER A 61 -11.63 -11.31 -8.00
CA SER A 61 -12.61 -11.47 -6.93
C SER A 61 -13.06 -10.10 -6.42
N LEU A 62 -14.36 -9.84 -6.48
CA LEU A 62 -14.94 -8.64 -5.86
C LEU A 62 -14.68 -8.67 -4.33
N ARG A 63 -14.92 -9.83 -3.71
CA ARG A 63 -14.76 -9.99 -2.26
C ARG A 63 -13.30 -9.81 -1.83
N GLY A 64 -12.38 -10.50 -2.49
CA GLY A 64 -10.96 -10.49 -2.10
C GLY A 64 -10.19 -9.23 -2.51
N SER A 65 -10.53 -8.60 -3.63
CA SER A 65 -9.77 -7.46 -4.17
C SER A 65 -10.37 -6.09 -3.84
N LEU A 66 -11.64 -6.04 -3.44
CA LEU A 66 -12.40 -4.81 -3.29
C LEU A 66 -13.08 -4.73 -1.92
N LEU A 67 -13.82 -5.75 -1.49
CA LEU A 67 -14.53 -5.68 -0.21
C LEU A 67 -13.60 -5.86 0.99
N ALA A 68 -12.67 -6.81 0.89
CA ALA A 68 -11.78 -7.19 1.98
C ALA A 68 -10.83 -6.06 2.45
N PRO A 69 -10.17 -5.32 1.53
CA PRO A 69 -9.34 -4.19 1.92
C PRO A 69 -10.13 -3.03 2.55
N ASN A 70 -11.43 -2.92 2.24
CA ASN A 70 -12.32 -1.87 2.74
C ASN A 70 -13.16 -2.30 3.95
N SER A 71 -12.92 -3.51 4.48
CA SER A 71 -13.74 -4.09 5.55
C SER A 71 -15.25 -4.08 5.26
N LEU A 72 -15.63 -4.17 3.99
CA LEU A 72 -17.04 -4.18 3.58
C LEU A 72 -17.61 -5.60 3.73
N PRO A 73 -18.84 -5.75 4.27
CA PRO A 73 -19.55 -7.02 4.24
C PRO A 73 -19.85 -7.43 2.79
N SER A 74 -20.02 -8.74 2.55
CA SER A 74 -20.45 -9.23 1.23
C SER A 74 -21.82 -8.64 0.88
N PRO A 75 -22.01 -8.07 -0.32
CA PRO A 75 -23.32 -7.57 -0.72
C PRO A 75 -24.34 -8.72 -0.69
N PRO A 76 -25.55 -8.51 -0.12
CA PRO A 76 -26.62 -9.48 -0.23
C PRO A 76 -27.01 -9.68 -1.71
N PRO A 77 -27.59 -10.85 -2.09
CA PRO A 77 -28.18 -11.01 -3.42
C PRO A 77 -29.20 -9.90 -3.69
N PRO A 78 -29.33 -9.40 -4.94
CA PRO A 78 -30.06 -8.17 -5.21
C PRO A 78 -31.55 -8.30 -4.87
N PRO A 79 -32.09 -7.45 -3.98
CA PRO A 79 -33.50 -7.12 -3.95
C PRO A 79 -33.78 -5.94 -4.90
N SER A 80 -35.04 -5.77 -5.31
CA SER A 80 -35.54 -4.66 -6.13
C SER A 80 -35.13 -3.27 -5.59
N PRO A 81 -35.04 -2.24 -6.45
CA PRO A 81 -34.34 -0.99 -6.12
C PRO A 81 -35.09 -0.16 -5.06
N PRO A 82 -34.40 0.32 -4.01
CA PRO A 82 -34.95 1.29 -3.06
C PRO A 82 -34.82 2.75 -3.57
N PRO A 83 -35.64 3.69 -3.03
CA PRO A 83 -35.65 5.09 -3.45
C PRO A 83 -34.42 5.88 -2.94
N PRO A 84 -34.10 7.03 -3.58
CA PRO A 84 -32.88 7.78 -3.28
C PRO A 84 -32.96 8.50 -1.93
N ARG A 85 -31.93 8.34 -1.09
CA ARG A 85 -31.72 9.10 0.15
C ARG A 85 -30.44 9.92 0.07
N ARG A 86 -30.47 11.12 0.68
CA ARG A 86 -29.37 12.10 0.71
C ARG A 86 -28.13 11.54 1.42
N LEU A 87 -26.96 11.82 0.85
CA LEU A 87 -25.66 11.29 1.26
C LEU A 87 -25.12 11.97 2.55
N PRO A 88 -24.55 11.19 3.50
CA PRO A 88 -23.65 11.68 4.55
C PRO A 88 -22.29 12.16 3.98
N PRO A 89 -21.39 12.78 4.78
CA PRO A 89 -20.08 13.24 4.33
C PRO A 89 -19.23 12.11 3.69
N PRO A 90 -18.26 12.45 2.82
CA PRO A 90 -17.57 11.46 2.00
C PRO A 90 -16.77 10.47 2.88
N PRO A 91 -16.93 9.16 2.68
CA PRO A 91 -16.04 8.17 3.28
C PRO A 91 -14.61 8.29 2.72
N PRO A 92 -13.60 7.72 3.40
CA PRO A 92 -12.27 7.57 2.81
C PRO A 92 -12.36 6.86 1.44
N PRO A 93 -11.46 7.19 0.49
CA PRO A 93 -11.48 6.59 -0.84
C PRO A 93 -11.35 5.06 -0.73
N PRO A 94 -12.11 4.28 -1.52
CA PRO A 94 -12.07 2.84 -1.42
C PRO A 94 -10.68 2.31 -1.79
N LEU A 95 -10.13 1.48 -0.91
CA LEU A 95 -8.85 0.80 -1.08
C LEU A 95 -9.01 -0.35 -2.08
N LEU A 96 -8.28 -0.29 -3.18
CA LEU A 96 -8.19 -1.38 -4.15
C LEU A 96 -6.94 -2.21 -3.88
N LEU A 97 -7.11 -3.52 -3.75
CA LEU A 97 -5.97 -4.45 -3.71
C LEU A 97 -5.57 -4.85 -5.13
N LEU A 98 -4.35 -4.52 -5.52
CA LEU A 98 -3.81 -4.85 -6.84
C LEU A 98 -3.37 -6.34 -6.87
N PRO A 99 -3.88 -7.17 -7.80
CA PRO A 99 -3.61 -8.61 -7.81
C PRO A 99 -2.23 -8.98 -8.40
N ARG A 100 -1.69 -10.14 -7.97
CA ARG A 100 -0.48 -10.77 -8.55
C ARG A 100 -0.77 -11.47 -9.89
N ARG A 101 0.15 -11.39 -10.88
CA ARG A 101 0.15 -12.29 -12.07
C ARG A 101 1.47 -13.08 -12.22
N ARG A 102 1.36 -14.27 -12.83
CA ARG A 102 2.44 -15.20 -13.26
C ARG A 102 3.03 -14.76 -14.61
N ARG A 103 4.31 -15.08 -14.84
CA ARG A 103 5.17 -14.66 -15.95
C ARG A 103 5.21 -15.69 -17.10
N LEU A 104 5.25 -15.20 -18.35
CA LEU A 104 5.91 -15.83 -19.51
C LEU A 104 6.58 -14.69 -20.35
N LEU A 105 7.90 -14.75 -20.56
CA LEU A 105 8.82 -13.89 -21.37
C LEU A 105 9.29 -12.49 -20.84
N PRO A 106 10.43 -11.90 -21.34
CA PRO A 106 11.43 -11.11 -20.56
C PRO A 106 11.16 -9.58 -20.37
N PRO A 107 11.91 -8.84 -19.47
CA PRO A 107 11.46 -7.71 -18.60
C PRO A 107 11.86 -6.26 -19.06
N PRO A 108 11.40 -5.11 -18.45
CA PRO A 108 11.07 -4.79 -17.02
C PRO A 108 9.80 -3.90 -16.78
N PRO A 109 9.58 -3.23 -15.61
CA PRO A 109 9.47 -3.70 -14.22
C PRO A 109 7.99 -3.97 -13.80
N LEU A 110 7.80 -4.85 -12.80
CA LEU A 110 6.49 -5.29 -12.32
C LEU A 110 5.69 -4.16 -11.65
N HIS A 111 4.72 -3.62 -12.38
CA HIS A 111 3.57 -2.88 -11.86
C HIS A 111 2.29 -3.63 -12.29
N GLY A 112 1.24 -3.62 -11.47
CA GLY A 112 0.03 -4.42 -11.70
C GLY A 112 -0.44 -4.36 -13.16
N HIS A 113 -0.65 -5.53 -13.79
CA HIS A 113 -1.02 -5.58 -15.21
C HIS A 113 -2.47 -5.15 -15.42
N PHE A 114 -2.67 -3.83 -15.51
CA PHE A 114 -3.94 -3.25 -15.92
C PHE A 114 -3.85 -2.89 -17.38
N HIS A 115 -4.80 -3.41 -18.16
CA HIS A 115 -4.90 -3.07 -19.56
C HIS A 115 -6.20 -2.32 -19.83
N LYS A 116 -6.11 -1.32 -20.69
CA LYS A 116 -7.24 -0.50 -21.11
C LYS A 116 -7.33 -0.54 -22.62
N HIS A 117 -8.49 -0.95 -23.15
CA HIS A 117 -8.79 -0.77 -24.57
C HIS A 117 -9.23 0.68 -24.82
N VAL A 118 -8.56 1.32 -25.76
CA VAL A 118 -8.84 2.68 -26.24
C VAL A 118 -10.20 2.70 -26.91
N LYS A 119 -11.09 3.57 -26.45
CA LYS A 119 -12.40 3.82 -27.05
C LYS A 119 -12.32 5.03 -27.99
N ALA A 120 -13.33 5.21 -28.84
CA ALA A 120 -13.45 6.41 -29.65
C ALA A 120 -13.47 7.66 -28.75
N GLY A 121 -12.56 8.61 -29.02
CA GLY A 121 -12.40 9.83 -28.23
C GLY A 121 -11.48 9.72 -27.01
N ASP A 122 -10.93 8.54 -26.70
CA ASP A 122 -9.94 8.40 -25.61
C ASP A 122 -8.62 9.09 -26.01
N THR A 123 -8.08 9.89 -25.10
CA THR A 123 -6.68 10.38 -25.13
C THR A 123 -5.91 9.80 -23.95
N LEU A 124 -4.57 9.78 -24.00
CA LEU A 124 -3.78 9.30 -22.87
C LEU A 124 -4.02 10.11 -21.58
N ASP A 125 -4.22 11.42 -21.69
CA ASP A 125 -4.54 12.27 -20.53
C ASP A 125 -5.93 11.98 -19.97
N ALA A 126 -6.95 11.80 -20.83
CA ALA A 126 -8.29 11.43 -20.41
C ALA A 126 -8.33 10.02 -19.76
N ILE A 127 -7.51 9.09 -20.24
CA ILE A 127 -7.34 7.78 -19.60
C ILE A 127 -6.67 7.95 -18.23
N ALA A 128 -5.54 8.65 -18.17
CA ALA A 128 -4.79 8.90 -16.94
C ALA A 128 -5.65 9.57 -15.85
N ARG A 129 -6.20 10.75 -16.13
CA ARG A 129 -6.95 11.57 -15.16
C ARG A 129 -8.40 11.15 -15.02
N GLY A 130 -9.07 10.89 -16.15
CA GLY A 130 -10.51 10.62 -16.18
C GLY A 130 -10.88 9.16 -15.88
N THR A 131 -10.01 8.19 -16.18
CA THR A 131 -10.26 6.77 -15.90
C THR A 131 -9.50 6.28 -14.68
N PHE A 132 -8.22 6.64 -14.54
CA PHE A 132 -7.36 6.18 -13.44
C PHE A 132 -7.13 7.25 -12.37
N ALA A 133 -7.99 8.27 -12.30
CA ALA A 133 -8.00 9.30 -11.25
C ALA A 133 -6.65 10.02 -11.04
N GLY A 134 -5.79 10.06 -12.06
CA GLY A 134 -4.47 10.70 -11.99
C GLY A 134 -3.38 9.88 -11.30
N PHE A 135 -3.63 8.59 -11.00
CA PHE A 135 -2.61 7.69 -10.43
C PHE A 135 -1.45 7.39 -11.38
N VAL A 136 -1.64 7.65 -12.67
CA VAL A 136 -0.61 7.59 -13.71
C VAL A 136 -0.73 8.82 -14.58
N THR A 137 0.36 9.18 -15.24
CA THR A 137 0.43 10.28 -16.21
C THR A 137 0.35 9.75 -17.64
N SER A 138 -0.03 10.62 -18.58
CA SER A 138 -0.01 10.31 -20.02
C SER A 138 1.40 9.90 -20.49
N GLY A 139 2.44 10.54 -19.95
CA GLY A 139 3.84 10.21 -20.23
C GLY A 139 4.25 8.82 -19.72
N GLU A 140 3.79 8.41 -18.54
CA GLU A 140 4.04 7.05 -18.02
C GLU A 140 3.33 5.99 -18.84
N ILE A 141 2.08 6.23 -19.25
CA ILE A 141 1.37 5.32 -20.14
C ILE A 141 2.10 5.25 -21.49
N ALA A 142 2.50 6.38 -22.08
CA ALA A 142 3.23 6.40 -23.35
C ALA A 142 4.55 5.64 -23.26
N ALA A 143 5.35 5.91 -22.23
CA ALA A 143 6.63 5.25 -22.00
C ALA A 143 6.47 3.74 -21.80
N ALA A 144 5.50 3.31 -20.98
CA ALA A 144 5.27 1.90 -20.70
C ALA A 144 4.70 1.12 -21.90
N ASN A 145 4.23 1.82 -22.93
CA ASN A 145 3.73 1.23 -24.18
C ASN A 145 4.63 1.53 -25.40
N ASN A 146 5.84 2.07 -25.18
CA ASN A 146 6.78 2.46 -26.24
C ASN A 146 6.15 3.36 -27.32
N LEU A 147 5.30 4.31 -26.92
CA LEU A 147 4.65 5.24 -27.84
C LEU A 147 5.55 6.45 -28.07
N SER A 148 6.01 6.63 -29.32
CA SER A 148 6.82 7.79 -29.71
C SER A 148 6.02 9.11 -29.73
N ASP A 149 4.71 9.03 -29.98
CA ASP A 149 3.79 10.17 -29.93
C ASP A 149 2.61 9.86 -29.00
N PRO A 150 2.55 10.47 -27.80
CA PRO A 150 1.46 10.30 -26.83
C PRO A 150 0.06 10.66 -27.35
N ASN A 151 -0.05 11.44 -28.43
CA ASN A 151 -1.33 11.84 -29.02
C ASN A 151 -1.87 10.84 -30.04
N ARG A 152 -1.08 9.82 -30.42
CA ARG A 152 -1.45 8.84 -31.44
C ARG A 152 -1.78 7.49 -30.82
N VAL A 153 -3.01 7.37 -30.35
CA VAL A 153 -3.61 6.09 -29.90
C VAL A 153 -4.75 5.70 -30.83
N ALA A 154 -4.80 4.42 -31.21
CA ALA A 154 -5.84 3.89 -32.11
C ALA A 154 -6.99 3.28 -31.32
N VAL A 155 -8.23 3.45 -31.80
CA VAL A 155 -9.40 2.78 -31.22
C VAL A 155 -9.20 1.26 -31.23
N GLY A 156 -9.49 0.61 -30.11
CA GLY A 156 -9.28 -0.83 -29.91
C GLY A 156 -7.89 -1.21 -29.40
N GLN A 157 -6.90 -0.31 -29.51
CA GLN A 157 -5.55 -0.53 -29.00
C GLN A 157 -5.58 -0.85 -27.50
N GLN A 158 -4.86 -1.89 -27.11
CA GLN A 158 -4.71 -2.28 -25.71
C GLN A 158 -3.49 -1.58 -25.12
N LEU A 159 -3.71 -0.66 -24.18
CA LEU A 159 -2.67 0.06 -23.46
C LEU A 159 -2.40 -0.62 -22.11
N TYR A 160 -1.13 -0.82 -21.79
CA TYR A 160 -0.66 -1.14 -20.45
C TYR A 160 -0.67 0.12 -19.57
N VAL A 161 -1.23 0.03 -18.37
CA VAL A 161 -1.38 1.15 -17.45
C VAL A 161 -0.54 0.86 -16.19
N PRO A 162 0.63 1.52 -16.03
CA PRO A 162 1.58 1.20 -14.97
C PRO A 162 1.20 1.86 -13.63
N LEU A 163 0.18 1.34 -12.94
CA LEU A 163 -0.22 1.91 -11.65
C LEU A 163 0.90 1.83 -10.60
N PRO A 164 1.08 2.86 -9.77
CA PRO A 164 2.17 2.93 -8.80
C PRO A 164 2.05 1.85 -7.73
N CYS A 165 3.16 1.17 -7.44
CA CYS A 165 3.25 0.16 -6.40
C CYS A 165 4.71 -0.04 -5.97
N SER A 166 4.92 -0.48 -4.73
CA SER A 166 6.23 -0.92 -4.23
C SER A 166 6.11 -2.12 -3.30
N CYS A 167 7.23 -2.83 -3.18
CA CYS A 167 7.45 -4.00 -2.35
C CYS A 167 8.59 -3.82 -1.35
N ASP A 168 9.17 -2.62 -1.29
CA ASP A 168 10.40 -2.39 -0.57
C ASP A 168 10.12 -2.22 0.93
N ALA A 169 11.01 -2.75 1.77
CA ALA A 169 10.92 -2.48 3.19
C ALA A 169 11.19 -0.98 3.46
N VAL A 170 10.41 -0.38 4.37
CA VAL A 170 10.58 1.02 4.76
C VAL A 170 11.15 1.06 6.17
N GLY A 171 12.40 1.47 6.29
CA GLY A 171 13.08 1.52 7.60
C GLY A 171 13.36 0.13 8.20
N GLY A 172 13.51 -0.90 7.35
CA GLY A 172 13.70 -2.28 7.79
C GLY A 172 12.41 -3.03 8.12
N GLU A 173 11.28 -2.32 8.11
CA GLU A 173 9.96 -2.90 8.35
C GLU A 173 9.24 -3.22 7.05
N GLU A 174 8.56 -4.36 7.04
CA GLU A 174 7.76 -4.79 5.91
C GLU A 174 6.39 -4.12 5.93
N VAL A 175 6.08 -3.38 4.87
CA VAL A 175 4.88 -2.53 4.80
C VAL A 175 3.98 -2.91 3.61
N VAL A 176 2.75 -2.40 3.62
CA VAL A 176 1.90 -2.36 2.44
C VAL A 176 1.94 -0.95 1.87
N HIS A 177 2.51 -0.81 0.68
CA HIS A 177 2.54 0.46 -0.03
C HIS A 177 1.15 0.83 -0.50
N TYR A 178 0.69 2.01 -0.10
CA TYR A 178 -0.60 2.55 -0.42
C TYR A 178 -0.45 3.81 -1.26
N ALA A 179 -0.90 3.74 -2.51
CA ALA A 179 -0.98 4.91 -3.38
C ALA A 179 -2.17 5.78 -2.98
N HIS A 180 -1.86 6.90 -2.32
CA HIS A 180 -2.81 7.86 -1.78
C HIS A 180 -2.83 9.13 -2.62
N ALA A 181 -4.00 9.47 -3.17
CA ALA A 181 -4.21 10.77 -3.80
C ALA A 181 -4.53 11.83 -2.72
N VAL A 182 -3.71 12.86 -2.63
CA VAL A 182 -3.82 13.92 -1.61
C VAL A 182 -5.13 14.68 -1.77
N ALA A 183 -5.95 14.69 -0.74
CA ALA A 183 -7.16 15.50 -0.70
C ALA A 183 -6.86 17.01 -0.60
N ALA A 184 -7.76 17.84 -1.12
CA ALA A 184 -7.64 19.30 -0.99
C ALA A 184 -7.61 19.72 0.49
N GLY A 185 -6.66 20.59 0.85
CA GLY A 185 -6.48 21.06 2.23
C GLY A 185 -5.89 20.03 3.19
N SER A 186 -5.32 18.94 2.68
CA SER A 186 -4.54 17.99 3.48
C SER A 186 -3.11 18.51 3.75
N SER A 187 -2.43 17.91 4.72
CA SER A 187 -1.03 18.19 5.04
C SER A 187 -0.28 16.87 5.27
N VAL A 188 1.06 16.90 5.14
CA VAL A 188 1.91 15.75 5.43
C VAL A 188 1.65 15.21 6.84
N ALA A 189 1.59 16.10 7.84
CA ALA A 189 1.25 15.77 9.22
C ALA A 189 -0.07 15.00 9.37
N ARG A 190 -1.14 15.49 8.72
CA ARG A 190 -2.46 14.86 8.80
C ARG A 190 -2.46 13.47 8.18
N ILE A 191 -1.86 13.33 7.00
CA ILE A 191 -1.77 12.05 6.28
C ILE A 191 -0.92 11.05 7.09
N ALA A 192 0.22 11.49 7.62
CA ALA A 192 1.08 10.66 8.44
C ALA A 192 0.34 10.12 9.67
N ALA A 193 -0.37 11.00 10.39
CA ALA A 193 -1.18 10.64 11.56
C ALA A 193 -2.33 9.68 11.19
N GLU A 194 -3.03 9.94 10.08
CA GLU A 194 -4.15 9.11 9.61
C GLU A 194 -3.72 7.67 9.32
N PHE A 195 -2.56 7.48 8.70
CA PHE A 195 -2.08 6.15 8.30
C PHE A 195 -1.05 5.53 9.24
N GLY A 196 -0.80 6.16 10.40
CA GLY A 196 0.09 5.62 11.43
C GLY A 196 1.57 5.57 11.01
N THR A 197 2.03 6.57 10.27
CA THR A 197 3.44 6.80 9.91
C THR A 197 3.92 8.17 10.40
N THR A 198 5.16 8.54 10.14
CA THR A 198 5.73 9.86 10.50
C THR A 198 5.84 10.77 9.28
N GLU A 199 5.78 12.08 9.49
CA GLU A 199 6.07 13.07 8.46
C GLU A 199 7.43 12.85 7.81
N GLU A 200 8.47 12.60 8.61
CA GLU A 200 9.82 12.34 8.10
C GLU A 200 9.86 11.14 7.15
N THR A 201 9.28 10.01 7.55
CA THR A 201 9.19 8.82 6.70
C THR A 201 8.41 9.09 5.43
N LEU A 202 7.25 9.77 5.53
CA LEU A 202 6.41 10.07 4.37
C LEU A 202 7.11 11.03 3.40
N MET A 203 7.76 12.07 3.91
CA MET A 203 8.51 13.03 3.11
C MET A 203 9.72 12.39 2.43
N ARG A 204 10.51 11.62 3.19
CA ARG A 204 11.68 10.90 2.67
C ARG A 204 11.29 9.92 1.56
N LEU A 205 10.24 9.12 1.79
CA LEU A 205 9.76 8.14 0.83
C LEU A 205 9.27 8.78 -0.47
N ASN A 206 8.70 9.99 -0.40
CA ASN A 206 8.12 10.70 -1.55
C ASN A 206 9.00 11.84 -2.09
N GLY A 207 10.23 12.00 -1.58
CA GLY A 207 11.13 13.09 -2.00
C GLY A 207 10.60 14.50 -1.72
N ILE A 208 9.71 14.67 -0.73
CA ILE A 208 9.16 15.97 -0.33
C ILE A 208 10.19 16.71 0.50
N LYS A 209 10.61 17.89 0.04
CA LYS A 209 11.59 18.74 0.75
C LYS A 209 10.91 19.74 1.70
N ASP A 210 9.79 20.31 1.27
CA ASP A 210 9.01 21.26 2.04
C ASP A 210 7.60 20.68 2.29
N PRO A 211 7.19 20.43 3.55
CA PRO A 211 5.88 19.88 3.85
C PRO A 211 4.72 20.80 3.45
N ASN A 212 4.96 22.12 3.31
CA ASN A 212 3.95 23.08 2.86
C ASN A 212 3.74 23.06 1.35
N GLY A 213 4.63 22.40 0.60
CA GLY A 213 4.55 22.27 -0.86
C GLY A 213 3.60 21.18 -1.35
N LEU A 214 2.88 20.51 -0.44
CA LEU A 214 1.99 19.39 -0.79
C LEU A 214 0.79 19.87 -1.62
N GLN A 215 0.55 19.23 -2.77
CA GLN A 215 -0.51 19.63 -3.70
C GLN A 215 -1.70 18.67 -3.66
N ALA A 216 -2.91 19.21 -3.79
CA ALA A 216 -4.10 18.39 -3.99
C ALA A 216 -3.97 17.56 -5.27
N GLY A 217 -4.35 16.28 -5.21
CA GLY A 217 -4.21 15.31 -6.30
C GLY A 217 -2.80 14.75 -6.48
N GLN A 218 -1.80 15.23 -5.71
CA GLN A 218 -0.48 14.59 -5.68
C GLN A 218 -0.63 13.15 -5.19
N ILE A 219 0.04 12.21 -5.86
CA ILE A 219 0.04 10.81 -5.47
C ILE A 219 1.21 10.56 -4.52
N LEU A 220 0.93 10.06 -3.33
CA LEU A 220 1.92 9.69 -2.33
C LEU A 220 1.98 8.18 -2.17
N ASP A 221 3.19 7.65 -2.01
CA ASP A 221 3.45 6.34 -1.42
C ASP A 221 3.35 6.44 0.10
N VAL A 222 2.31 5.84 0.66
CA VAL A 222 2.07 5.80 2.10
C VAL A 222 2.40 4.38 2.60
N PRO A 223 3.39 4.21 3.49
CA PRO A 223 3.77 2.90 3.99
C PRO A 223 2.84 2.50 5.14
N LEU A 224 1.89 1.59 4.86
CA LEU A 224 0.99 1.07 5.89
C LEU A 224 1.67 -0.06 6.67
N ARG A 225 1.67 0.04 8.00
CA ARG A 225 2.10 -1.07 8.86
C ARG A 225 1.19 -2.28 8.64
N ALA A 226 1.80 -3.44 8.43
CA ALA A 226 1.10 -4.72 8.37
C ALA A 226 1.18 -5.47 9.70
N CYS A 227 0.23 -6.36 9.96
CA CYS A 227 0.32 -7.27 11.08
C CYS A 227 1.45 -8.30 10.91
N SER A 228 2.12 -8.62 12.01
CA SER A 228 3.07 -9.73 12.09
C SER A 228 2.35 -11.05 11.85
N SER A 229 2.98 -11.95 11.07
CA SER A 229 2.39 -13.24 10.73
C SER A 229 3.40 -14.38 10.91
N SER A 230 2.89 -15.61 11.04
CA SER A 230 3.70 -16.83 11.08
C SER A 230 3.83 -17.49 9.70
N ILE A 231 3.56 -16.75 8.62
CA ILE A 231 3.55 -17.30 7.27
C ILE A 231 4.97 -17.70 6.87
N SER A 232 5.13 -18.96 6.48
CA SER A 232 6.40 -19.53 6.05
C SER A 232 6.92 -18.87 4.78
N SER A 233 8.24 -18.68 4.71
CA SER A 233 8.94 -18.22 3.50
C SER A 233 8.76 -19.19 2.31
N THR A 234 8.39 -20.44 2.55
CA THR A 234 8.11 -21.44 1.51
C THR A 234 6.66 -21.42 1.02
N SER A 235 5.79 -20.61 1.64
CA SER A 235 4.39 -20.53 1.26
C SER A 235 4.20 -19.82 -0.09
N VAL A 236 3.13 -20.20 -0.81
CA VAL A 236 2.72 -19.51 -2.04
C VAL A 236 2.36 -18.03 -1.75
N ASP A 237 1.84 -17.75 -0.56
CA ASP A 237 1.48 -16.41 -0.09
C ASP A 237 2.48 -15.81 0.90
N ARG A 238 3.76 -16.20 0.84
CA ARG A 238 4.85 -15.70 1.71
C ARG A 238 5.00 -14.19 1.86
N ASN A 239 4.54 -13.38 0.89
CA ASN A 239 4.50 -11.91 1.02
C ASN A 239 3.04 -11.39 1.10
N LEU A 240 2.16 -12.13 1.77
CA LEU A 240 0.84 -11.66 2.16
C LEU A 240 1.01 -10.68 3.32
N ARG A 241 0.40 -9.51 3.19
CA ARG A 241 0.49 -8.44 4.18
C ARG A 241 -0.88 -7.81 4.31
N VAL A 242 -1.32 -7.62 5.55
CA VAL A 242 -2.65 -7.07 5.85
C VAL A 242 -2.47 -5.85 6.73
N PRO A 243 -2.82 -4.63 6.26
CA PRO A 243 -2.75 -3.43 7.08
C PRO A 243 -3.90 -3.38 8.08
N ASN A 244 -3.75 -2.53 9.10
CA ASN A 244 -4.77 -2.35 10.14
C ASN A 244 -6.16 -2.01 9.56
N GLY A 245 -7.21 -2.59 10.14
CA GLY A 245 -8.60 -2.31 9.79
C GLY A 245 -9.02 -2.93 8.46
N SER A 246 -8.26 -3.91 7.96
CA SER A 246 -8.55 -4.64 6.73
C SER A 246 -8.43 -6.14 6.91
N TYR A 247 -8.93 -6.89 5.92
CA TYR A 247 -8.74 -8.33 5.84
C TYR A 247 -8.40 -8.78 4.42
N ILE A 248 -7.97 -10.03 4.28
CA ILE A 248 -7.70 -10.68 3.00
C ILE A 248 -8.19 -12.12 3.00
N LEU A 249 -8.60 -12.60 1.83
CA LEU A 249 -8.87 -14.01 1.59
C LEU A 249 -7.65 -14.64 0.92
N THR A 250 -7.14 -15.73 1.49
CA THR A 250 -6.02 -16.52 0.96
C THR A 250 -6.36 -18.00 0.91
N ALA A 251 -5.41 -18.83 0.46
CA ALA A 251 -5.56 -20.28 0.29
C ALA A 251 -6.85 -20.61 -0.48
N ASN A 252 -6.99 -20.12 -1.71
CA ASN A 252 -8.19 -20.31 -2.55
C ASN A 252 -9.52 -19.89 -1.87
N ASN A 253 -9.48 -18.80 -1.11
CA ASN A 253 -10.59 -18.28 -0.28
C ASN A 253 -10.96 -19.15 0.92
N CYS A 254 -10.18 -20.17 1.28
CA CYS A 254 -10.46 -20.99 2.44
C CYS A 254 -10.10 -20.32 3.76
N VAL A 255 -9.15 -19.38 3.75
CA VAL A 255 -8.68 -18.69 4.96
C VAL A 255 -8.91 -17.19 4.82
N LEU A 256 -9.53 -16.60 5.85
CA LEU A 256 -9.67 -15.16 6.01
C LEU A 256 -8.67 -14.71 7.07
N CYS A 257 -7.81 -13.74 6.74
CA CYS A 257 -6.86 -13.15 7.67
C CYS A 257 -7.13 -11.66 7.80
N SER A 258 -7.30 -11.17 9.03
CA SER A 258 -7.55 -9.77 9.36
C SER A 258 -6.39 -9.19 10.18
N CYS A 259 -6.29 -7.86 10.19
CA CYS A 259 -5.33 -7.14 10.99
C CYS A 259 -6.00 -6.03 11.80
N SER A 260 -5.67 -5.96 13.09
CA SER A 260 -6.15 -4.94 14.02
C SER A 260 -4.98 -4.32 14.78
N SER A 261 -5.04 -3.01 14.99
CA SER A 261 -4.07 -2.24 15.77
C SER A 261 -4.06 -2.60 17.25
N SER A 262 -5.05 -3.36 17.73
CA SER A 262 -5.10 -3.85 19.12
C SER A 262 -4.04 -4.92 19.41
N SER A 263 -3.71 -5.78 18.43
CA SER A 263 -2.75 -6.88 18.61
C SER A 263 -1.53 -6.78 17.70
N TRP A 264 -1.66 -6.15 16.53
CA TRP A 264 -0.67 -6.17 15.44
C TRP A 264 -0.20 -7.60 15.07
N GLN A 265 -1.02 -8.60 15.36
CA GLN A 265 -0.83 -9.99 14.96
C GLN A 265 -1.91 -10.37 13.95
N LEU A 266 -1.51 -11.08 12.91
CA LEU A 266 -2.40 -11.52 11.85
C LEU A 266 -3.37 -12.56 12.41
N ASP A 267 -4.65 -12.23 12.44
CA ASP A 267 -5.70 -13.11 12.96
C ASP A 267 -6.37 -13.84 11.80
N CYS A 268 -6.22 -15.16 11.74
CA CYS A 268 -6.69 -15.96 10.61
C CYS A 268 -7.68 -17.02 11.06
N HIS A 269 -8.80 -17.13 10.33
CA HIS A 269 -9.88 -18.09 10.58
C HIS A 269 -10.30 -18.79 9.28
N PRO A 270 -10.90 -19.99 9.36
CA PRO A 270 -11.60 -20.58 8.23
C PRO A 270 -12.68 -19.63 7.70
N THR A 271 -12.79 -19.52 6.39
CA THR A 271 -13.78 -18.63 5.77
C THR A 271 -15.19 -19.20 5.93
N GLN A 272 -16.06 -18.42 6.57
CA GLN A 272 -17.45 -18.80 6.82
C GLN A 272 -18.25 -18.91 5.51
N GLY A 273 -19.13 -19.90 5.44
CA GLY A 273 -20.05 -20.11 4.30
C GLY A 273 -19.43 -20.81 3.08
N ILE A 274 -18.22 -21.36 3.21
CA ILE A 274 -17.61 -22.23 2.19
C ILE A 274 -17.66 -23.67 2.70
N SER A 275 -18.08 -24.63 1.85
CA SER A 275 -18.23 -26.02 2.27
C SER A 275 -16.89 -26.67 2.63
N SER A 276 -16.90 -27.55 3.64
CA SER A 276 -15.74 -28.34 4.05
C SER A 276 -15.25 -29.32 2.96
N SER A 277 -16.11 -29.66 1.99
CA SER A 277 -15.71 -30.43 0.80
C SER A 277 -14.84 -29.64 -0.17
N THR A 278 -14.84 -28.31 -0.09
CA THR A 278 -14.06 -27.42 -0.97
C THR A 278 -12.73 -27.01 -0.32
N CYS A 279 -12.69 -26.92 1.00
CA CYS A 279 -11.53 -26.45 1.76
C CYS A 279 -10.99 -27.56 2.68
N PRO A 280 -9.69 -27.90 2.60
CA PRO A 280 -9.10 -28.88 3.50
C PRO A 280 -9.15 -28.37 4.95
N ALA A 281 -9.13 -29.30 5.90
CA ALA A 281 -9.09 -28.95 7.32
C ALA A 281 -7.83 -28.13 7.65
N ALA A 282 -8.02 -27.01 8.35
CA ALA A 282 -6.94 -26.18 8.86
C ALA A 282 -6.87 -26.34 10.38
N MET A 283 -5.93 -27.15 10.87
CA MET A 283 -5.86 -27.58 12.27
C MET A 283 -4.41 -27.70 12.78
N CYS A 284 -4.23 -27.51 14.08
CA CYS A 284 -3.00 -27.78 14.81
C CYS A 284 -3.28 -28.94 15.78
N GLY A 285 -3.01 -30.17 15.35
CA GLY A 285 -3.45 -31.36 16.10
C GLY A 285 -4.98 -31.43 16.18
N ASN A 286 -5.54 -31.16 17.35
CA ASN A 286 -6.99 -31.13 17.61
C ASN A 286 -7.61 -29.72 17.63
N MET A 287 -6.80 -28.67 17.47
CA MET A 287 -7.28 -27.29 17.53
C MET A 287 -7.49 -26.71 16.13
N TYR A 288 -8.67 -26.18 15.85
CA TYR A 288 -8.95 -25.49 14.59
C TYR A 288 -8.16 -24.19 14.46
N LEU A 289 -7.83 -23.81 13.23
CA LEU A 289 -7.20 -22.53 12.91
C LEU A 289 -7.95 -21.36 13.59
N GLY A 290 -7.20 -20.47 14.24
CA GLY A 290 -7.72 -19.30 14.94
C GLY A 290 -8.21 -19.57 16.37
N ASN A 291 -8.45 -20.83 16.74
CA ASN A 291 -8.76 -21.16 18.13
C ASN A 291 -7.53 -20.95 19.03
N THR A 292 -7.83 -20.59 20.27
CA THR A 292 -6.83 -20.40 21.32
C THR A 292 -7.11 -21.34 22.49
N SER A 293 -6.05 -21.78 23.15
CA SER A 293 -6.10 -22.52 24.40
C SER A 293 -5.09 -21.93 25.36
N SER A 294 -5.48 -21.77 26.62
CA SER A 294 -4.56 -21.35 27.66
C SER A 294 -4.20 -22.54 28.53
N SER A 295 -2.93 -22.93 28.52
CA SER A 295 -2.37 -23.94 29.44
C SER A 295 -2.14 -23.35 30.83
N SER A 296 -1.96 -22.03 30.94
CA SER A 296 -1.76 -21.29 32.18
C SER A 296 -2.30 -19.86 32.03
N PRO A 297 -2.52 -19.10 33.12
CA PRO A 297 -2.87 -17.68 33.02
C PRO A 297 -1.81 -16.83 32.32
N CYS A 298 -0.59 -17.36 32.20
CA CYS A 298 0.57 -16.68 31.63
C CYS A 298 0.88 -17.11 30.20
N GLU A 299 0.10 -18.01 29.61
CA GLU A 299 0.39 -18.60 28.32
C GLU A 299 -0.89 -18.77 27.51
N ARG A 300 -0.84 -18.29 26.26
CA ARG A 300 -1.89 -18.51 25.28
C ARG A 300 -1.28 -19.19 24.07
N ALA A 301 -1.73 -20.40 23.79
CA ALA A 301 -1.44 -21.10 22.55
C ALA A 301 -2.53 -20.81 21.52
N THR A 302 -2.15 -20.50 20.29
CA THR A 302 -3.06 -20.20 19.18
C THR A 302 -2.70 -21.10 18.00
N CYS A 303 -3.69 -21.67 17.31
CA CYS A 303 -3.42 -22.35 16.04
C CYS A 303 -3.30 -21.30 14.95
N ALA A 304 -2.08 -20.95 14.57
CA ALA A 304 -1.81 -19.89 13.61
C ALA A 304 -1.72 -20.43 12.18
N TYR A 305 -2.12 -19.58 11.23
CA TYR A 305 -1.93 -19.84 9.81
C TYR A 305 -0.47 -19.63 9.43
N THR A 306 0.13 -20.60 8.73
CA THR A 306 1.53 -20.53 8.27
C THR A 306 1.68 -20.59 6.76
N GLY A 307 0.57 -20.58 6.01
CA GLY A 307 0.59 -20.51 4.55
C GLY A 307 -0.24 -21.60 3.87
N TYR A 308 -0.01 -21.79 2.58
CA TYR A 308 -0.57 -22.91 1.84
C TYR A 308 0.37 -23.39 0.73
N THR A 309 0.19 -24.65 0.36
CA THR A 309 0.80 -25.25 -0.83
C THR A 309 -0.22 -25.36 -1.95
N ASN A 310 0.23 -25.16 -3.18
CA ASN A 310 -0.62 -25.26 -4.37
C ASN A 310 0.13 -26.01 -5.47
N LYS A 311 0.32 -27.32 -5.25
CA LYS A 311 0.88 -28.23 -6.25
C LYS A 311 -0.27 -28.89 -7.01
N THR A 312 -0.04 -29.28 -8.26
CA THR A 312 -1.05 -29.83 -9.20
C THR A 312 -1.88 -30.98 -8.63
N SER A 313 -1.35 -31.69 -7.63
CA SER A 313 -1.98 -32.86 -6.99
C SER A 313 -2.26 -32.67 -5.49
N SER A 314 -1.91 -31.52 -4.90
CA SER A 314 -2.08 -31.29 -3.46
C SER A 314 -2.22 -29.80 -3.13
N PHE A 315 -3.43 -29.41 -2.76
CA PHE A 315 -3.70 -28.15 -2.07
C PHE A 315 -3.82 -28.44 -0.57
N ALA A 316 -3.00 -27.79 0.25
CA ALA A 316 -3.01 -27.96 1.69
C ALA A 316 -2.82 -26.62 2.39
N ILE A 317 -3.64 -26.37 3.42
CA ILE A 317 -3.49 -25.25 4.34
C ILE A 317 -2.45 -25.67 5.39
N LEU A 318 -1.49 -24.79 5.64
CA LEU A 318 -0.43 -24.98 6.61
C LEU A 318 -0.76 -24.18 7.87
N THR A 319 -0.56 -24.83 9.01
CA THR A 319 -0.88 -24.32 10.33
C THR A 319 0.23 -24.70 11.31
N ASN A 320 0.42 -23.90 12.36
CA ASN A 320 1.34 -24.23 13.44
C ASN A 320 0.84 -23.66 14.78
N LEU A 321 1.16 -24.35 15.87
CA LEU A 321 0.83 -23.87 17.21
C LEU A 321 1.83 -22.78 17.61
N THR A 322 1.33 -21.58 17.87
CA THR A 322 2.13 -20.45 18.35
C THR A 322 1.80 -20.19 19.81
N ILE A 323 2.84 -20.07 20.65
CA ILE A 323 2.70 -19.82 22.07
C ILE A 323 3.08 -18.37 22.37
N GLN A 324 2.19 -17.65 23.04
CA GLN A 324 2.41 -16.28 23.51
C GLN A 324 2.42 -16.23 25.03
N SER A 325 3.50 -15.70 25.59
CA SER A 325 3.60 -15.43 27.03
C SER A 325 2.87 -14.12 27.38
N LEU A 326 1.91 -14.17 28.29
CA LEU A 326 1.07 -13.05 28.73
C LEU A 326 1.58 -12.37 30.01
N CYS A 327 2.34 -13.09 30.85
CA CYS A 327 2.83 -12.55 32.12
C CYS A 327 4.18 -11.83 32.03
N ASN A 328 4.74 -11.69 30.82
CA ASN A 328 6.01 -11.01 30.63
C ASN A 328 5.79 -9.53 30.29
N THR A 329 5.28 -8.76 31.26
CA THR A 329 5.36 -7.29 31.24
C THR A 329 5.37 -6.73 32.67
N SER A 330 6.56 -6.50 33.22
CA SER A 330 6.82 -5.22 33.87
C SER A 330 6.68 -4.16 32.79
N GLY A 331 5.84 -3.15 33.02
CA GLY A 331 5.43 -2.18 32.01
C GLY A 331 6.62 -1.48 31.34
N ALA A 332 6.82 -1.74 30.06
CA ALA A 332 7.46 -0.81 29.15
C ALA A 332 6.34 -0.26 28.24
N PRO A 333 6.19 1.07 28.10
CA PRO A 333 5.25 1.64 27.15
C PRO A 333 5.58 1.19 25.72
N PRO A 334 4.61 1.22 24.77
CA PRO A 334 4.93 0.99 23.38
C PRO A 334 6.04 1.96 22.97
N LEU A 335 7.11 1.44 22.35
CA LEU A 335 8.18 2.24 21.76
C LEU A 335 7.57 3.29 20.82
N SER A 336 7.42 4.50 21.34
CA SER A 336 7.48 5.72 20.56
C SER A 336 8.77 5.68 19.75
N GLN A 337 8.68 5.97 18.46
CA GLN A 337 9.83 6.15 17.58
C GLN A 337 10.87 7.09 18.20
N PRO A 338 12.17 6.90 17.91
CA PRO A 338 13.20 7.80 18.36
C PRO A 338 12.98 9.18 17.71
N THR A 339 12.67 10.17 18.52
CA THR A 339 12.90 11.56 18.17
C THR A 339 14.41 11.76 18.12
N SER A 340 14.95 11.93 16.92
CA SER A 340 16.33 12.33 16.70
C SER A 340 16.51 13.79 17.13
N GLY A 341 16.61 14.02 18.43
CA GLY A 341 17.15 15.23 19.03
C GLY A 341 18.55 14.90 19.53
N ALA A 342 19.56 15.26 18.75
CA ALA A 342 20.96 15.07 19.12
C ALA A 342 21.29 15.80 20.42
N ALA A 343 21.68 15.05 21.45
CA ALA A 343 22.48 15.52 22.56
C ALA A 343 23.33 14.34 23.08
N LEU A 344 24.62 14.32 22.69
CA LEU A 344 25.59 13.38 23.24
C LEU A 344 25.69 13.58 24.76
N ARG A 345 25.27 12.59 25.53
CA ARG A 345 25.75 12.38 26.89
C ARG A 345 26.51 11.06 26.93
N LEU A 346 27.84 11.17 26.92
CA LEU A 346 28.75 10.06 27.18
C LEU A 346 28.53 9.55 28.61
N GLY A 347 27.94 8.37 28.75
CA GLY A 347 27.99 7.56 29.96
C GLY A 347 29.33 6.84 30.01
N LEU A 348 30.20 7.26 30.94
CA LEU A 348 31.52 6.70 31.16
C LEU A 348 31.38 5.34 31.88
N GLN A 349 31.29 4.24 31.14
CA GLN A 349 31.49 2.89 31.68
C GLN A 349 32.92 2.43 31.40
N GLY A 350 33.59 2.05 32.49
CA GLY A 350 35.04 1.85 32.63
C GLY A 350 35.74 1.11 31.49
N VAL A 351 36.54 1.86 30.73
CA VAL A 351 37.59 1.33 29.87
C VAL A 351 38.82 1.13 30.75
N LYS A 352 39.33 -0.10 30.84
CA LYS A 352 40.55 -0.41 31.61
C LYS A 352 41.73 0.40 31.04
N LEU A 353 42.43 1.13 31.90
CA LEU A 353 43.58 2.01 31.56
C LEU A 353 44.66 1.31 30.71
N THR A 354 44.77 -0.01 30.83
CA THR A 354 45.68 -0.85 30.04
C THR A 354 45.35 -0.88 28.54
N GLU A 355 44.06 -0.88 28.17
CA GLU A 355 43.63 -0.91 26.76
C GLU A 355 43.88 0.43 26.06
N LEU A 356 43.76 1.55 26.79
CA LEU A 356 44.04 2.88 26.26
C LEU A 356 45.54 3.08 25.96
N LEU A 357 46.42 2.51 26.79
CA LEU A 357 47.87 2.55 26.61
C LEU A 357 48.32 1.72 25.40
N ILE A 358 47.70 0.57 25.16
CA ILE A 358 47.97 -0.28 23.99
C ILE A 358 47.57 0.44 22.71
N CYS A 359 46.36 1.02 22.66
CA CYS A 359 45.89 1.79 21.50
C CYS A 359 46.78 3.01 21.22
N PHE A 360 47.25 3.71 22.27
CA PHE A 360 48.15 4.85 22.10
C PHE A 360 49.54 4.44 21.58
N HIS A 361 50.09 3.31 22.04
CA HIS A 361 51.36 2.78 21.54
C HIS A 361 51.25 2.31 20.07
N ILE A 362 50.15 1.66 19.70
CA ILE A 362 49.89 1.25 18.31
C ILE A 362 49.74 2.48 17.40
N ALA A 363 49.05 3.54 17.85
CA ALA A 363 48.90 4.77 17.09
C ALA A 363 50.25 5.50 16.87
N LEU A 364 51.12 5.55 17.89
CA LEU A 364 52.47 6.13 17.77
C LEU A 364 53.38 5.31 16.85
N MET A 365 53.29 3.98 16.89
CA MET A 365 54.00 3.10 15.96
C MET A 365 53.54 3.31 14.52
N CYS A 366 52.24 3.46 14.27
CA CYS A 366 51.70 3.74 12.94
C CYS A 366 52.11 5.13 12.41
N LEU A 367 52.16 6.15 13.26
CA LEU A 367 52.61 7.50 12.90
C LEU A 367 54.12 7.56 12.62
N ALA A 368 54.93 6.75 13.31
CA ALA A 368 56.36 6.61 13.03
C ALA A 368 56.64 5.86 11.71
N PHE A 369 55.75 4.96 11.28
CA PHE A 369 55.86 4.26 9.99
C PHE A 369 55.40 5.12 8.80
N LEU A 370 54.38 5.96 8.99
CA LEU A 370 53.87 6.87 7.94
C LEU A 370 54.77 8.09 7.70
N SER A 371 55.73 8.37 8.58
CA SER A 371 56.69 9.49 8.45
C SER A 371 58.03 9.09 7.81
N ARG A 372 58.14 7.87 7.26
CA ARG A 372 59.33 7.37 6.55
C ARG A 372 59.02 6.76 5.16
N CYS A 373 57.94 7.18 4.51
CA CYS A 373 57.69 6.92 3.09
C CYS A 373 57.34 8.21 2.35
#